data_AF-A0A820FN90-F1
#
_entry.id   AF-A0A820FN90-F1
#
_cell.length_a   1.000
_cell.length_b   1.000
_cell.length_c   1.000
_cell.angle_alpha   90.00
_cell.angle_beta   90.00
_cell.angle_gamma   90.00
#
_symmetry.space_group_name_H-M   'P 1'
#
loop_
_entity.id
_entity.type
_entity.pdbx_description
1 polymer ?
#
loop_
_entity_poly.entity_id
_entity_poly.type
_entity_poly.pdbx_seq_one_letter_code
_entity_poly.pdbx_strand_id
1 'polypeptide(L)'
;TSSFAIRILLAPEKDYFNEKRLLPTSSNLRWNWFNDNKEENEPFYATPNYNSLVLFDCRYRETSDYLNKIFSSSNELCNGLKLFKIWLEQRQLSYGFGSFEGAMSAFLLAYLLHINKISKQMNSYQVFRIILVALMENDFLSSKCCALTDEKVDENSFIQDECVLIDQSGLLNVFHTLTRANYNRLKHEARISLNSFNDPVIDHFQTLFMTTMKPINSMDAIIQIFSLDKHEKLLEEKSNKNQLIMDNLNNKHYLL
;
A
#
# COMPACT_ATOMS: atom_id res chain seq x y z
N THR A 1 3.08 26.61 -12.98
CA THR A 1 1.78 26.31 -13.62
C THR A 1 1.37 24.92 -13.20
N SER A 2 0.28 24.75 -12.43
CA SER A 2 -0.19 23.38 -12.13
C SER A 2 -0.73 22.78 -13.43
N SER A 3 -0.07 21.71 -13.90
CA SER A 3 -0.57 20.91 -15.01
C SER A 3 -1.77 20.12 -14.52
N PHE A 4 -2.98 20.54 -14.89
CA PHE A 4 -4.18 19.76 -14.63
C PHE A 4 -4.26 18.60 -15.64
N ALA A 5 -4.54 17.39 -15.15
CA ALA A 5 -4.72 16.21 -15.97
C ALA A 5 -6.03 15.52 -15.58
N ILE A 6 -6.82 15.14 -16.59
CA ILE A 6 -8.04 14.33 -16.40
C ILE A 6 -7.65 12.87 -16.62
N ARG A 7 -7.92 12.02 -15.63
CA ARG A 7 -7.73 10.57 -15.73
C ARG A 7 -9.11 9.91 -15.74
N ILE A 8 -9.42 9.20 -16.83
CA ILE A 8 -10.65 8.42 -16.94
C ILE A 8 -10.35 7.03 -16.38
N LEU A 9 -11.02 6.67 -15.28
CA LEU A 9 -10.90 5.36 -14.66
C LEU A 9 -12.10 4.51 -15.07
N LEU A 10 -11.82 3.28 -15.49
CA LEU A 10 -12.84 2.28 -15.80
C LEU A 10 -13.06 1.44 -14.55
N ALA A 11 -14.30 1.37 -14.08
CA ALA A 11 -14.69 0.53 -12.96
C ALA A 11 -15.81 -0.43 -13.41
N PRO A 12 -15.77 -1.70 -13.02
CA PRO A 12 -16.83 -2.65 -13.36
C PRO A 12 -18.17 -2.22 -12.75
N GLU A 13 -19.24 -2.83 -13.23
CA GLU A 13 -20.56 -2.66 -12.61
C GLU A 13 -20.57 -3.30 -11.22
N LYS A 14 -21.42 -2.77 -10.34
CA LYS A 14 -21.60 -3.32 -9.00
C LYS A 14 -22.01 -4.79 -9.09
N ASP A 15 -21.48 -5.63 -8.21
CA ASP A 15 -21.77 -7.06 -8.11
C ASP A 15 -21.38 -7.89 -9.36
N TYR A 16 -20.61 -7.32 -10.30
CA TYR A 16 -20.14 -8.05 -11.49
C TYR A 16 -19.19 -9.20 -11.13
N PHE A 17 -18.28 -8.98 -10.17
CA PHE A 17 -17.41 -10.01 -9.63
C PHE A 17 -17.92 -10.48 -8.26
N ASN A 18 -17.74 -11.76 -7.97
CA ASN A 18 -17.90 -12.27 -6.61
C ASN A 18 -16.69 -11.84 -5.78
N GLU A 19 -16.86 -10.80 -4.96
CA GLU A 19 -15.79 -10.21 -4.13
C GLU A 19 -15.10 -11.24 -3.22
N LYS A 20 -15.81 -12.28 -2.77
CA LYS A 20 -15.22 -13.35 -1.94
C LYS A 20 -14.16 -14.17 -2.69
N ARG A 21 -14.17 -14.17 -4.02
CA ARG A 21 -13.12 -14.80 -4.85
C ARG A 21 -11.89 -13.92 -5.00
N LEU A 22 -11.97 -12.65 -4.61
CA LEU A 22 -10.89 -11.67 -4.64
C LEU A 22 -10.25 -11.49 -3.26
N LEU A 23 -10.46 -12.44 -2.33
CA LEU A 23 -9.71 -12.46 -1.08
C LEU A 23 -8.20 -12.64 -1.35
N PRO A 24 -7.31 -12.10 -0.50
CA PRO A 24 -5.87 -12.19 -0.74
C PRO A 24 -5.34 -13.62 -0.80
N THR A 25 -6.00 -14.56 -0.11
CA THR A 25 -5.70 -16.01 -0.12
C THR A 25 -6.07 -16.72 -1.43
N SER A 26 -6.87 -16.10 -2.30
CA SER A 26 -7.33 -16.72 -3.55
C SER A 26 -6.31 -16.59 -4.67
N SER A 27 -6.32 -17.54 -5.60
CA SER A 27 -5.56 -17.46 -6.85
C SER A 27 -6.49 -17.12 -8.01
N ASN A 28 -6.27 -15.98 -8.67
CA ASN A 28 -7.02 -15.57 -9.86
C ASN A 28 -6.17 -15.47 -11.13
N LEU A 29 -4.93 -15.96 -11.07
CA LEU A 29 -4.08 -16.14 -12.24
C LEU A 29 -4.06 -17.62 -12.64
N ARG A 30 -3.97 -17.86 -13.95
CA ARG A 30 -3.72 -19.19 -14.50
C ARG A 30 -2.22 -19.33 -14.70
N TRP A 31 -1.55 -19.98 -13.76
CA TRP A 31 -0.09 -20.15 -13.76
C TRP A 31 0.39 -20.98 -14.95
N ASN A 32 -0.46 -21.88 -15.45
CA ASN A 32 -0.18 -22.65 -16.66
C ASN A 32 -0.06 -21.79 -17.94
N TRP A 33 -0.47 -20.51 -17.91
CA TRP A 33 -0.21 -19.59 -19.03
C TRP A 33 1.23 -19.06 -19.06
N PHE A 34 1.95 -19.16 -17.94
CA PHE A 34 3.32 -18.66 -17.79
C PHE A 34 4.38 -19.77 -17.84
N ASN A 35 3.96 -21.04 -17.76
CA ASN A 35 4.83 -22.20 -17.89
C ASN A 35 4.54 -22.93 -19.20
N ASP A 36 5.57 -23.19 -20.01
CA ASP A 36 5.45 -24.01 -21.23
C ASP A 36 5.14 -25.49 -20.91
N ASN A 37 5.42 -25.91 -19.67
CA ASN A 37 5.13 -27.25 -19.20
C ASN A 37 3.68 -27.34 -18.69
N LYS A 38 2.85 -28.05 -19.45
CA LYS A 38 1.48 -28.42 -19.06
C LYS A 38 1.53 -29.57 -18.03
N GLU A 39 2.03 -29.30 -16.84
CA GLU A 39 1.88 -30.24 -15.72
C GLU A 39 0.39 -30.39 -15.39
N GLU A 40 -0.05 -31.62 -15.10
CA GLU A 40 -1.47 -31.92 -14.82
C GLU A 40 -1.99 -31.25 -13.53
N ASN A 41 -1.08 -30.85 -12.63
CA ASN A 41 -1.41 -30.15 -11.39
C ASN A 41 -0.89 -28.70 -11.44
N GLU A 42 -1.78 -27.74 -11.67
CA GLU A 42 -1.45 -26.31 -11.65
C GLU A 42 -1.00 -25.89 -10.23
N PRO A 43 0.17 -25.26 -10.06
CA PRO A 43 0.62 -24.83 -8.75
C PRO A 43 -0.28 -23.71 -8.20
N PHE A 44 -0.70 -23.84 -6.95
CA PHE A 44 -1.52 -22.84 -6.27
C PHE A 44 -0.65 -21.77 -5.62
N TYR A 45 -0.59 -20.60 -6.25
CA TYR A 45 -0.05 -19.39 -5.61
C TYR A 45 -1.16 -18.35 -5.49
N ALA A 46 -1.40 -17.91 -4.26
CA ALA A 46 -2.31 -16.80 -3.98
C ALA A 46 -1.79 -15.51 -4.64
N THR A 47 -2.70 -14.63 -5.03
CA THR A 47 -2.40 -13.42 -5.81
C THR A 47 -2.90 -12.17 -5.10
N PRO A 48 -2.42 -11.88 -3.88
CA PRO A 48 -3.03 -10.88 -2.98
C PRO A 48 -3.06 -9.47 -3.56
N ASN A 49 -1.95 -9.03 -4.18
CA ASN A 49 -1.85 -7.73 -4.82
C ASN A 49 -2.80 -7.58 -6.01
N TYR A 50 -2.84 -8.58 -6.89
CA TYR A 50 -3.72 -8.58 -8.06
C TYR A 50 -5.19 -8.57 -7.62
N ASN A 51 -5.54 -9.44 -6.67
CA ASN A 51 -6.91 -9.54 -6.18
C ASN A 51 -7.37 -8.24 -5.53
N SER A 52 -6.52 -7.62 -4.69
CA SER A 52 -6.81 -6.36 -4.03
C SER A 52 -6.95 -5.19 -5.01
N LEU A 53 -6.12 -5.14 -6.07
CA LEU A 53 -6.26 -4.14 -7.15
C LEU A 53 -7.62 -4.26 -7.85
N VAL A 54 -7.99 -5.48 -8.27
CA VAL A 54 -9.28 -5.71 -8.93
C VAL A 54 -10.44 -5.39 -7.99
N LEU A 55 -10.32 -5.79 -6.71
CA LEU A 55 -11.34 -5.52 -5.71
C LEU A 55 -11.48 -4.02 -5.41
N PHE A 56 -10.37 -3.27 -5.40
CA PHE A 56 -10.37 -1.81 -5.27
C PHE A 56 -11.18 -1.15 -6.39
N ASP A 57 -10.98 -1.59 -7.64
CA ASP A 57 -11.74 -1.09 -8.79
C ASP A 57 -13.23 -1.46 -8.70
N CYS A 58 -13.54 -2.70 -8.26
CA CYS A 58 -14.92 -3.14 -8.04
C CYS A 58 -15.65 -2.25 -7.03
N ARG A 59 -14.95 -1.83 -5.98
CA ARG A 59 -15.50 -1.06 -4.85
C ARG A 59 -15.25 0.43 -4.97
N TYR A 60 -14.82 0.93 -6.14
CA TYR A 60 -14.39 2.31 -6.30
C TYR A 60 -15.50 3.31 -5.94
N ARG A 61 -16.74 3.05 -6.38
CA ARG A 61 -17.89 3.94 -6.13
C ARG A 61 -18.26 3.97 -4.65
N GLU A 62 -18.45 2.80 -4.04
CA GLU A 62 -18.77 2.66 -2.62
C GLU A 62 -17.70 3.29 -1.73
N THR A 63 -16.43 3.09 -2.08
CA THR A 63 -15.29 3.70 -1.40
C THR A 63 -15.30 5.22 -1.52
N SER A 64 -15.55 5.74 -2.73
CA SER A 64 -15.63 7.18 -2.97
C SER A 64 -16.76 7.81 -2.16
N ASP A 65 -17.95 7.22 -2.17
CA ASP A 65 -19.11 7.70 -1.41
C ASP A 65 -18.85 7.67 0.10
N TYR A 66 -18.22 6.60 0.60
CA TYR A 66 -17.82 6.47 1.99
C TYR A 66 -16.86 7.59 2.43
N LEU A 67 -15.76 7.78 1.69
CA LEU A 67 -14.78 8.83 1.99
C LEU A 67 -15.40 10.23 1.82
N ASN A 68 -16.22 10.45 0.78
CA ASN A 68 -16.92 11.72 0.58
C ASN A 68 -17.83 12.05 1.76
N LYS A 69 -18.58 11.07 2.29
CA LYS A 69 -19.43 11.27 3.48
C LYS A 69 -18.61 11.68 4.71
N ILE A 70 -17.41 11.14 4.87
CA ILE A 70 -16.50 11.49 5.96
C ILE A 70 -15.98 12.92 5.78
N PHE A 71 -15.35 13.20 4.64
CA PHE A 71 -14.60 14.44 4.44
C PHE A 71 -15.49 15.65 4.14
N SER A 72 -16.68 15.47 3.55
CA SER A 72 -17.63 16.58 3.30
C SER A 72 -18.18 17.21 4.58
N SER A 73 -18.01 16.55 5.73
CA SER A 73 -18.56 17.00 7.01
C SER A 73 -17.64 17.92 7.82
N SER A 74 -16.35 18.05 7.46
CA SER A 74 -15.41 18.92 8.19
C SER A 74 -14.28 19.42 7.28
N ASN A 75 -14.18 20.75 7.16
CA ASN A 75 -13.08 21.40 6.45
C ASN A 75 -11.73 21.19 7.15
N GLU A 76 -11.70 21.17 8.48
CA GLU A 76 -10.45 20.95 9.24
C GLU A 76 -9.90 19.54 9.04
N LEU A 77 -10.79 18.54 8.92
CA LEU A 77 -10.39 17.19 8.57
C LEU A 77 -9.78 17.13 7.15
N CYS A 78 -10.41 17.81 6.18
CA CYS A 78 -9.85 17.94 4.83
C CYS A 78 -8.49 18.63 4.83
N ASN A 79 -8.33 19.68 5.63
CA ASN A 79 -7.07 20.41 5.75
C ASN A 79 -5.99 19.56 6.44
N GLY A 80 -6.35 18.77 7.47
CA GLY A 80 -5.45 17.79 8.08
C GLY A 80 -4.98 16.73 7.08
N LEU A 81 -5.89 16.21 6.23
CA LEU A 81 -5.53 15.30 5.15
C LEU A 81 -4.56 15.96 4.14
N LYS A 82 -4.80 17.21 3.77
CA LYS A 82 -3.91 17.96 2.87
C LYS A 82 -2.53 18.16 3.47
N LEU A 83 -2.43 18.55 4.75
CA LEU A 83 -1.15 18.67 5.45
C LEU A 83 -0.39 17.35 5.45
N PHE A 84 -1.08 16.24 5.71
CA PHE A 84 -0.45 14.93 5.68
C PHE A 84 0.03 14.54 4.27
N LYS A 85 -0.77 14.81 3.23
CA LYS A 85 -0.35 14.60 1.83
C LYS A 85 0.85 15.45 1.45
N ILE A 86 0.85 16.74 1.81
CA ILE A 86 1.99 17.63 1.59
C ILE A 86 3.23 17.06 2.30
N TRP A 87 3.09 16.63 3.54
CA TRP A 87 4.19 16.03 4.31
C TRP A 87 4.77 14.76 3.65
N LEU A 88 3.92 13.89 3.09
CA LEU A 88 4.34 12.72 2.31
C LEU A 88 5.12 13.12 1.05
N GLU A 89 4.60 14.11 0.31
CA GLU A 89 5.20 14.62 -0.92
C GLU A 89 6.58 15.26 -0.66
N GLN A 90 6.69 16.07 0.39
CA GLN A 90 7.97 16.69 0.77
C GLN A 90 9.03 15.65 1.14
N ARG A 91 8.64 14.44 1.54
CA ARG A 91 9.57 13.37 1.93
C ARG A 91 9.74 12.29 0.87
N GLN A 92 9.06 12.46 -0.27
CA GLN A 92 9.06 11.49 -1.37
C GLN A 92 8.64 10.09 -0.88
N LEU A 93 7.62 10.04 -0.01
CA LEU A 93 7.08 8.80 0.56
C LEU A 93 5.90 8.24 -0.25
N SER A 94 5.38 9.02 -1.20
CA SER A 94 4.30 8.67 -2.13
C SER A 94 4.78 8.20 -3.51
N TYR A 95 6.08 7.97 -3.67
CA TYR A 95 6.70 7.63 -4.96
C TYR A 95 7.36 6.25 -4.93
N GLY A 96 7.22 5.54 -6.05
CA GLY A 96 7.84 4.23 -6.26
C GLY A 96 6.96 3.06 -5.85
N PHE A 97 7.44 1.85 -6.13
CA PHE A 97 6.72 0.62 -5.83
C PHE A 97 6.48 0.46 -4.32
N GLY A 98 5.24 0.15 -3.98
CA GLY A 98 4.78 -0.08 -2.61
C GLY A 98 4.97 1.09 -1.67
N SER A 99 4.90 2.31 -2.20
CA SER A 99 4.93 3.56 -1.45
C SER A 99 3.59 3.86 -0.77
N PHE A 100 3.55 4.89 0.07
CA PHE A 100 2.33 5.27 0.78
C PHE A 100 1.52 6.27 -0.06
N GLU A 101 0.48 5.76 -0.73
CA GLU A 101 -0.26 6.53 -1.72
C GLU A 101 -1.30 7.50 -1.12
N GLY A 102 -1.76 8.43 -1.96
CA GLY A 102 -2.74 9.45 -1.57
C GLY A 102 -4.12 8.91 -1.16
N ALA A 103 -4.51 7.73 -1.66
CA ALA A 103 -5.74 7.04 -1.26
C ALA A 103 -5.59 6.41 0.14
N MET A 104 -4.47 5.73 0.39
CA MET A 104 -4.11 5.17 1.70
C MET A 104 -4.15 6.23 2.80
N SER A 105 -3.75 7.46 2.49
CA SER A 105 -3.82 8.58 3.45
C SER A 105 -5.26 8.87 3.89
N ALA A 106 -6.22 8.86 2.96
CA ALA A 106 -7.63 9.13 3.27
C ALA A 106 -8.23 8.02 4.14
N PHE A 107 -7.92 6.76 3.82
CA PHE A 107 -8.34 5.61 4.61
C PHE A 107 -7.71 5.57 6.01
N LEU A 108 -6.45 5.97 6.15
CA LEU A 108 -5.82 6.11 7.47
C LEU A 108 -6.58 7.11 8.34
N LEU A 109 -6.95 8.30 7.81
CA LEU A 109 -7.76 9.25 8.58
C LEU A 109 -9.16 8.69 8.88
N ALA A 110 -9.79 8.00 7.93
CA ALA A 110 -11.08 7.35 8.17
C ALA A 110 -10.97 6.33 9.32
N TYR A 111 -9.88 5.56 9.36
CA TYR A 111 -9.60 4.61 10.43
C TYR A 111 -9.43 5.32 11.77
N LEU A 112 -8.64 6.39 11.83
CA LEU A 112 -8.46 7.15 13.06
C LEU A 112 -9.74 7.82 13.57
N LEU A 113 -10.66 8.20 12.67
CA LEU A 113 -12.00 8.62 13.06
C LEU A 113 -12.83 7.47 13.61
N HIS A 114 -12.80 6.32 12.94
CA HIS A 114 -13.54 5.13 13.34
C HIS A 114 -13.15 4.66 14.75
N ILE A 115 -11.85 4.64 15.07
CA ILE A 115 -11.35 4.30 16.41
C ILE A 115 -11.34 5.50 17.40
N ASN A 116 -12.03 6.60 17.07
CA ASN A 116 -12.16 7.81 17.90
C ASN A 116 -10.83 8.46 18.35
N LYS A 117 -9.74 8.26 17.59
CA LYS A 117 -8.45 8.93 17.85
C LYS A 117 -8.43 10.38 17.37
N ILE A 118 -9.19 10.68 16.33
CA ILE A 118 -9.43 12.05 15.87
C ILE A 118 -10.93 12.36 15.89
N SER A 119 -11.28 13.65 15.97
CA SER A 119 -12.67 14.11 15.90
C SER A 119 -12.83 15.23 14.88
N LYS A 120 -14.07 15.48 14.45
CA LYS A 120 -14.38 16.50 13.43
C LYS A 120 -14.16 17.93 13.92
N GLN A 121 -14.04 18.13 15.23
CA GLN A 121 -13.84 19.41 15.90
C GLN A 121 -12.36 19.75 16.09
N MET A 122 -11.46 18.78 15.89
CA MET A 122 -10.02 19.03 15.96
C MET A 122 -9.58 19.94 14.81
N ASN A 123 -8.61 20.82 15.08
CA ASN A 123 -8.00 21.59 14.02
C ASN A 123 -7.06 20.71 13.17
N SER A 124 -6.79 21.16 11.95
CA SER A 124 -5.95 20.44 10.98
C SER A 124 -4.55 20.07 11.49
N TYR A 125 -3.93 20.92 12.32
CA TYR A 125 -2.60 20.67 12.88
C TYR A 125 -2.63 19.57 13.96
N GLN A 126 -3.67 19.54 14.79
CA GLN A 126 -3.93 18.47 15.75
C GLN A 126 -4.17 17.14 15.04
N VAL A 127 -5.00 17.14 13.98
CA VAL A 127 -5.25 15.95 13.16
C VAL A 127 -3.92 15.44 12.58
N PHE A 128 -3.12 16.31 11.98
CA PHE A 128 -1.80 15.95 11.45
C PHE A 128 -0.89 15.33 12.52
N ARG A 129 -0.78 15.95 13.70
CA ARG A 129 0.02 15.42 14.81
C ARG A 129 -0.44 14.02 15.22
N ILE A 130 -1.75 13.80 15.34
CA ILE A 130 -2.31 12.50 15.72
C ILE A 130 -2.03 11.45 14.65
N ILE A 131 -2.03 11.82 13.37
CA ILE A 131 -1.63 10.91 12.29
C ILE A 131 -0.18 10.43 12.47
N LEU A 132 0.75 11.34 12.78
CA LEU A 132 2.15 10.96 13.03
C LEU A 132 2.29 10.01 14.22
N VAL A 133 1.58 10.29 15.32
CA VAL A 133 1.52 9.42 16.50
C VAL A 133 0.93 8.07 16.14
N ALA A 134 -0.16 8.04 15.38
CA ALA A 134 -0.82 6.82 14.96
C ALA A 134 0.06 5.92 14.09
N LEU A 135 0.90 6.49 13.21
CA LEU A 135 1.87 5.72 12.43
C LEU A 135 2.91 5.04 13.34
N MET A 136 3.26 5.66 14.47
CA MET A 136 4.20 5.09 15.44
C MET A 136 3.55 4.02 16.31
N GLU A 137 2.36 4.31 16.85
CA GLU A 137 1.66 3.47 17.85
C GLU A 137 0.94 2.28 17.24
N ASN A 138 0.27 2.45 16.09
CA ASN A 138 -0.46 1.35 15.47
C ASN A 138 0.53 0.42 14.76
N ASP A 139 0.19 -0.87 14.79
CA ASP A 139 0.92 -1.89 14.06
C ASP A 139 0.12 -2.37 12.86
N PHE A 140 0.32 -1.71 11.72
CA PHE A 140 -0.22 -2.13 10.44
C PHE A 140 0.52 -3.32 9.84
N LEU A 141 1.61 -3.83 10.44
CA LEU A 141 2.28 -5.05 9.96
C LEU A 141 1.52 -6.34 10.34
N SER A 142 0.49 -6.20 11.17
CA SER A 142 -0.34 -7.29 11.66
C SER A 142 -1.77 -7.11 11.14
N SER A 143 -2.34 -8.15 10.53
CA SER A 143 -3.74 -8.18 10.10
C SER A 143 -4.74 -8.08 11.25
N LYS A 144 -4.28 -8.24 12.50
CA LYS A 144 -5.13 -8.41 13.68
C LYS A 144 -5.74 -7.13 14.25
N CYS A 145 -5.30 -5.95 13.81
CA CYS A 145 -5.51 -4.73 14.61
C CYS A 145 -6.23 -3.58 13.92
N CYS A 146 -6.33 -3.57 12.58
CA CYS A 146 -6.71 -2.36 11.85
C CYS A 146 -7.78 -2.61 10.79
N ALA A 147 -9.05 -2.45 11.17
CA ALA A 147 -10.19 -2.55 10.27
C ALA A 147 -11.13 -1.34 10.41
N LEU A 148 -11.85 -1.03 9.34
CA LEU A 148 -12.86 0.03 9.25
C LEU A 148 -14.29 -0.48 9.44
N THR A 149 -14.42 -1.66 10.05
CA THR A 149 -15.69 -2.32 10.30
C THR A 149 -15.69 -2.90 11.72
N ASP A 150 -16.85 -2.85 12.36
CA ASP A 150 -17.11 -3.51 13.65
C ASP A 150 -17.44 -5.00 13.45
N GLU A 151 -17.64 -5.45 12.22
CA GLU A 151 -17.90 -6.85 11.90
C GLU A 151 -16.64 -7.70 12.04
N LYS A 152 -16.83 -8.98 12.35
CA LYS A 152 -15.70 -9.93 12.46
C LYS A 152 -15.07 -10.15 11.08
N VAL A 153 -13.83 -9.73 10.94
CA VAL A 153 -13.01 -9.99 9.75
C VAL A 153 -12.23 -11.29 9.93
N ASP A 154 -12.11 -12.09 8.87
CA ASP A 154 -11.22 -13.24 8.84
C ASP A 154 -9.77 -12.79 8.65
N GLU A 155 -9.06 -12.57 9.75
CA GLU A 155 -7.66 -12.12 9.77
C GLU A 155 -6.71 -13.04 9.00
N ASN A 156 -7.04 -14.33 8.88
CA ASN A 156 -6.24 -15.32 8.15
C ASN A 156 -6.24 -15.03 6.64
N SER A 157 -7.27 -14.35 6.14
CA SER A 157 -7.36 -13.98 4.73
C SER A 157 -6.28 -12.96 4.31
N PHE A 158 -5.64 -12.27 5.26
CA PHE A 158 -4.66 -11.20 5.01
C PHE A 158 -3.24 -11.54 5.48
N ILE A 159 -2.98 -12.80 5.85
CA ILE A 159 -1.70 -13.21 6.47
C ILE A 159 -0.47 -13.04 5.56
N GLN A 160 -0.69 -13.00 4.24
CA GLN A 160 0.37 -12.85 3.24
C GLN A 160 0.74 -11.39 2.96
N ASP A 161 -0.10 -10.44 3.38
CA ASP A 161 0.15 -9.03 3.16
C ASP A 161 1.16 -8.49 4.18
N GLU A 162 2.09 -7.65 3.72
CA GLU A 162 3.12 -7.07 4.60
C GLU A 162 2.55 -5.99 5.52
N CYS A 163 1.59 -5.21 5.01
CA CYS A 163 0.87 -4.19 5.74
C CYS A 163 -0.64 -4.34 5.50
N VAL A 164 -1.45 -4.17 6.55
CA VAL A 164 -2.89 -4.43 6.50
C VAL A 164 -3.67 -3.27 7.12
N LEU A 165 -4.57 -2.69 6.34
CA LEU A 165 -5.67 -1.85 6.80
C LEU A 165 -6.92 -2.26 6.03
N ILE A 166 -7.90 -2.83 6.73
CA ILE A 166 -9.07 -3.42 6.11
C ILE A 166 -10.17 -2.36 5.96
N ASP A 167 -10.77 -2.28 4.77
CA ASP A 167 -11.86 -1.35 4.48
C ASP A 167 -13.16 -1.69 5.24
N GLN A 168 -14.17 -0.84 5.08
CA GLN A 168 -15.49 -0.99 5.71
C GLN A 168 -16.24 -2.26 5.29
N SER A 169 -15.82 -2.94 4.21
CA SER A 169 -16.42 -4.21 3.77
C SER A 169 -15.85 -5.43 4.49
N GLY A 170 -14.67 -5.31 5.09
CA GLY A 170 -13.95 -6.44 5.66
C GLY A 170 -13.22 -7.31 4.64
N LEU A 171 -13.26 -6.98 3.33
CA LEU A 171 -12.69 -7.79 2.25
C LEU A 171 -11.43 -7.19 1.62
N LEU A 172 -11.34 -5.86 1.56
CA LEU A 172 -10.27 -5.16 0.86
C LEU A 172 -9.18 -4.70 1.83
N ASN A 173 -7.94 -5.11 1.58
CA ASN A 173 -6.78 -4.51 2.20
C ASN A 173 -6.37 -3.25 1.42
N VAL A 174 -6.53 -2.08 2.04
CA VAL A 174 -6.16 -0.79 1.45
C VAL A 174 -4.64 -0.64 1.34
N PHE A 175 -3.88 -1.30 2.21
CA PHE A 175 -2.41 -1.25 2.23
C PHE A 175 -1.78 -2.39 1.44
N HIS A 176 -2.51 -3.02 0.52
CA HIS A 176 -2.02 -4.19 -0.23
C HIS A 176 -0.69 -3.97 -0.95
N THR A 177 -0.43 -2.79 -1.52
CA THR A 177 0.87 -2.48 -2.15
C THR A 177 1.95 -2.06 -1.16
N LEU A 178 1.60 -1.61 0.04
CA LEU A 178 2.53 -0.99 0.98
C LEU A 178 3.52 -2.04 1.52
N THR A 179 4.79 -1.88 1.19
CA THR A 179 5.84 -2.78 1.70
C THR A 179 6.20 -2.43 3.14
N ARG A 180 6.65 -3.42 3.90
CA ARG A 180 7.22 -3.27 5.25
C ARG A 180 8.38 -2.29 5.24
N ALA A 181 9.22 -2.31 4.21
CA ALA A 181 10.34 -1.37 4.09
C ALA A 181 9.86 0.08 4.02
N ASN A 182 8.89 0.38 3.15
CA ASN A 182 8.34 1.73 3.02
C ASN A 182 7.49 2.13 4.24
N TYR A 183 6.78 1.20 4.87
CA TYR A 183 6.09 1.45 6.12
C TYR A 183 7.06 1.78 7.26
N ASN A 184 8.16 1.04 7.41
CA ASN A 184 9.19 1.35 8.40
C ASN A 184 9.84 2.72 8.15
N ARG A 185 10.08 3.07 6.89
CA ARG A 185 10.55 4.41 6.51
C ARG A 185 9.51 5.48 6.89
N LEU A 186 8.23 5.24 6.65
CA LEU A 186 7.13 6.11 7.06
C LEU A 186 7.10 6.31 8.59
N LYS A 187 7.25 5.24 9.38
CA LYS A 187 7.35 5.32 10.86
C LYS A 187 8.57 6.12 11.31
N HIS A 188 9.70 5.91 10.66
CA HIS A 188 10.94 6.63 10.97
C HIS A 188 10.79 8.13 10.75
N GLU A 189 10.25 8.53 9.58
CA GLU A 189 9.98 9.92 9.24
C GLU A 189 8.94 10.55 10.16
N ALA A 190 7.90 9.81 10.54
CA ALA A 190 6.88 10.27 11.48
C ALA A 190 7.49 10.60 12.84
N ARG A 191 8.40 9.75 13.35
CA ARG A 191 9.11 9.98 14.61
C ARG A 191 9.99 11.24 14.57
N ILE A 192 10.75 11.45 13.49
CA ILE A 192 11.55 12.67 13.33
C ILE A 192 10.65 13.90 13.30
N SER A 193 9.55 13.82 12.52
CA SER A 193 8.62 14.94 12.36
C SER A 193 7.90 15.29 13.66
N LEU A 194 7.59 14.29 14.50
CA LEU A 194 6.97 14.50 15.81
C LEU A 194 7.93 15.19 16.79
N ASN A 195 9.22 14.89 16.72
CA ASN A 195 10.23 15.60 17.52
C ASN A 195 10.29 17.09 17.12
N SER A 196 10.29 17.40 15.82
CA SER A 196 10.21 18.78 15.33
C SER A 196 8.93 19.49 15.77
N PHE A 197 7.81 18.76 15.83
CA PHE A 197 6.53 19.31 16.27
C PHE A 197 6.51 19.64 17.77
N ASN A 198 7.24 18.87 18.58
CA ASN A 198 7.31 19.05 20.04
C ASN A 198 8.44 20.02 20.46
N ASP A 199 9.21 20.58 19.53
CA ASP A 199 10.23 21.58 19.83
C ASP A 199 9.57 22.91 20.25
N PRO A 200 9.81 23.40 21.48
CA PRO A 200 9.18 24.62 21.97
C PRO A 200 9.88 25.90 21.51
N VAL A 201 11.05 25.80 20.88
CA VAL A 201 11.93 26.94 20.56
C VAL A 201 11.88 27.29 19.09
N ILE A 202 11.91 26.29 18.20
CA ILE A 202 12.02 26.49 16.76
C ILE A 202 10.70 26.11 16.09
N ASP A 203 10.14 27.04 15.29
CA ASP A 203 9.04 26.73 14.39
C ASP A 203 9.55 25.94 13.18
N HIS A 204 9.16 24.67 13.11
CA HIS A 204 9.58 23.74 12.07
C HIS A 204 8.63 23.70 10.85
N PHE A 205 7.64 24.59 10.76
CA PHE A 205 6.64 24.56 9.68
C PHE A 205 7.27 24.50 8.28
N GLN A 206 8.27 25.34 8.04
CA GLN A 206 8.96 25.38 6.74
C GLN A 206 9.65 24.05 6.43
N THR A 207 10.37 23.48 7.41
CA THR A 207 11.06 22.18 7.28
C THR A 207 10.07 21.03 7.08
N LEU A 208 8.91 21.07 7.74
CA LEU A 208 7.93 19.99 7.68
C LEU A 208 7.13 19.98 6.36
N PHE A 209 6.74 21.15 5.86
CA PHE A 209 5.73 21.25 4.78
C PHE A 209 6.19 21.99 3.53
N MET A 210 7.28 22.76 3.59
CA MET A 210 7.72 23.64 2.49
C MET A 210 9.07 23.24 1.87
N THR A 211 9.80 22.32 2.50
CA THR A 211 11.12 21.90 2.05
C THR A 211 11.10 20.45 1.58
N THR A 212 11.38 20.23 0.30
CA THR A 212 11.45 18.88 -0.28
C THR A 212 12.77 18.20 0.07
N MET A 213 12.69 17.03 0.71
CA MET A 213 13.80 16.12 0.92
C MET A 213 13.98 15.23 -0.30
N LYS A 214 15.04 15.51 -1.07
CA LYS A 214 15.40 14.68 -2.21
C LYS A 214 15.92 13.33 -1.72
N PRO A 215 15.61 12.20 -2.41
CA PRO A 215 16.08 10.87 -2.00
C PRO A 215 17.61 10.80 -1.86
N ILE A 216 18.34 11.57 -2.68
CA ILE A 216 19.81 11.64 -2.63
C ILE A 216 20.35 12.22 -1.32
N ASN A 217 19.56 13.02 -0.62
CA ASN A 217 19.94 13.61 0.67
C ASN A 217 19.41 12.81 1.86
N SER A 218 18.52 11.83 1.63
CA SER A 218 17.84 11.08 2.70
C SER A 218 18.31 9.64 2.83
N MET A 219 19.24 9.18 1.98
CA MET A 219 19.72 7.81 1.93
C MET A 219 21.25 7.77 2.02
N ASP A 220 21.78 6.83 2.79
CA ASP A 220 23.23 6.66 2.93
C ASP A 220 23.88 6.03 1.68
N ALA A 221 23.13 5.21 0.95
CA ALA A 221 23.59 4.51 -0.25
C ALA A 221 22.55 4.57 -1.37
N ILE A 222 23.02 4.81 -2.59
CA ILE A 222 22.19 4.84 -3.80
C ILE A 222 22.81 3.87 -4.80
N ILE A 223 22.03 2.87 -5.19
CA ILE A 223 22.44 1.89 -6.18
C ILE A 223 21.71 2.22 -7.48
N GLN A 224 22.47 2.60 -8.49
CA GLN A 224 21.93 2.81 -9.84
C GLN A 224 22.18 1.54 -10.67
N ILE A 225 21.11 0.83 -10.98
CA ILE A 225 21.17 -0.34 -11.86
C ILE A 225 21.04 0.17 -13.30
N PHE A 226 22.16 0.22 -14.01
CA PHE A 226 22.18 0.54 -15.44
C PHE A 226 21.95 -0.73 -16.25
N SER A 227 21.09 -0.67 -17.28
CA SER A 227 20.79 -1.74 -18.26
C SER A 227 19.70 -2.75 -17.83
N LEU A 228 18.43 -2.35 -17.96
CA LEU A 228 17.31 -3.31 -17.98
C LEU A 228 17.36 -4.24 -19.21
N ASP A 229 17.84 -3.74 -20.36
CA ASP A 229 17.97 -4.53 -21.61
C ASP A 229 18.93 -5.73 -21.50
N LYS A 230 19.92 -5.67 -20.60
CA LYS A 230 20.81 -6.81 -20.33
C LYS A 230 20.20 -7.77 -19.30
N HIS A 231 19.34 -7.27 -18.42
CA HIS A 231 18.60 -8.09 -17.47
C HIS A 231 17.55 -8.94 -18.17
N GLU A 232 16.88 -8.46 -19.21
CA GLU A 232 15.99 -9.28 -20.04
C GLU A 232 16.74 -10.45 -20.68
N LYS A 233 17.89 -10.21 -21.31
CA LYS A 233 18.75 -11.28 -21.85
C LYS A 233 19.28 -12.23 -20.77
N LEU A 234 19.65 -11.73 -19.59
CA LEU A 234 20.09 -12.54 -18.46
C LEU A 234 18.94 -13.35 -17.84
N LEU A 235 17.71 -12.85 -17.86
CA LEU A 235 16.51 -13.56 -17.42
C LEU A 235 16.09 -14.61 -18.45
N GLU A 236 16.19 -14.32 -19.75
CA GLU A 236 16.04 -15.30 -20.84
C GLU A 236 17.10 -16.41 -20.73
N GLU A 237 18.38 -16.06 -20.54
CA GLU A 237 19.48 -17.01 -20.36
C GLU A 237 19.36 -17.84 -19.06
N LYS A 238 18.87 -17.24 -17.96
CA LYS A 238 18.63 -17.95 -16.70
C LYS A 238 17.36 -18.80 -16.73
N SER A 239 16.32 -18.37 -17.44
CA SER A 239 15.11 -19.18 -17.67
C SER A 239 15.48 -20.43 -18.48
N ASN A 240 16.27 -20.25 -19.55
CA ASN A 240 16.84 -21.36 -20.34
C ASN A 240 17.77 -22.27 -19.51
N LYS A 241 18.58 -21.72 -18.60
CA LYS A 241 19.43 -22.52 -17.68
C LYS A 241 18.64 -23.26 -16.61
N ASN A 242 17.58 -22.67 -16.07
CA ASN A 242 16.72 -23.33 -15.08
C ASN A 242 15.91 -24.47 -15.74
N GLN A 243 15.47 -24.30 -16.99
CA GLN A 243 14.95 -25.40 -17.83
C GLN A 243 16.01 -26.49 -18.00
N LEU A 244 17.26 -26.14 -18.34
CA LEU A 244 18.35 -27.12 -18.48
C LEU A 244 18.70 -27.84 -17.16
N ILE A 245 18.61 -27.18 -16.01
CA ILE A 245 18.87 -27.78 -14.69
C ILE A 245 17.72 -28.72 -14.30
N MET A 246 16.47 -28.36 -14.58
CA MET A 246 15.30 -29.23 -14.35
C MET A 246 15.28 -30.43 -15.31
N ASP A 247 15.67 -30.25 -16.57
CA ASP A 247 15.81 -31.34 -17.56
C ASP A 247 16.96 -32.30 -17.22
N ASN A 248 18.04 -31.81 -16.59
CA ASN A 248 19.14 -32.64 -16.11
C ASN A 248 18.83 -33.35 -14.78
N LEU A 249 17.94 -32.79 -13.95
CA LEU A 249 17.45 -33.43 -12.73
C LEU A 249 16.42 -34.54 -13.05
N ASN A 250 15.59 -34.36 -14.08
CA ASN A 250 14.62 -35.36 -14.54
C ASN A 250 15.26 -36.52 -15.33
N ASN A 251 16.50 -36.37 -15.81
CA ASN A 251 17.23 -37.42 -16.56
C ASN A 251 18.12 -38.33 -15.70
N LYS A 252 18.12 -38.19 -14.36
CA LYS A 252 18.77 -39.15 -13.48
C LYS A 252 17.74 -40.07 -12.84
N HIS A 253 17.51 -41.20 -13.51
CA HIS A 253 17.05 -42.40 -12.82
C HIS A 253 17.93 -42.64 -11.59
N TYR A 254 17.29 -42.64 -10.44
CA TYR A 254 17.86 -43.07 -9.16
C TYR A 254 18.63 -44.38 -9.35
N LEU A 255 19.94 -44.33 -9.08
CA LEU A 255 20.70 -45.48 -8.63
C LEU A 255 21.38 -45.07 -7.33
N LEU A 256 20.72 -45.48 -6.24
CA LEU A 256 21.12 -45.51 -4.83
C LEU A 256 21.51 -44.17 -4.18
#